data_AF-A0A7J6SHC1-F1
#
_entry.id   AF-A0A7J6SHC1-F1
#
_cell.length_a   1.000
_cell.length_b   1.000
_cell.length_c   1.000
_cell.angle_alpha   90.00
_cell.angle_beta   90.00
_cell.angle_gamma   90.00
#
_symmetry.space_group_name_H-M   'P 1'
#
loop_
_entity.id
_entity.type
_entity.pdbx_description
1 polymer ?
#
loop_
_entity_poly.entity_id
_entity_poly.type
_entity_poly.pdbx_seq_one_letter_code
_entity_poly.pdbx_strand_id
1 'polypeptide(L)'
;MRFLIKNFIIKVFYSRISYVGRHHIPPKGEAVIFVSNHPNQFVDGGNIIAAVHSRKIRFITAAKSMRRPVIGPLAKSFGAVPVERSQDLAYEGNGTITTSTDSDGKTIVKVAGGSFDGLVKGTKL
;
A
#
# COMPACT_ATOMS: atom_id res chain seq x y z
N MET A 1 -13.74 25.06 11.76
CA MET A 1 -12.30 24.74 11.99
C MET A 1 -11.78 23.51 11.23
N ARG A 2 -12.43 22.33 11.27
CA ARG A 2 -11.91 21.05 10.71
C ARG A 2 -11.78 20.96 9.17
N PHE A 3 -12.38 21.89 8.42
CA PHE A 3 -12.36 21.92 6.95
C PHE A 3 -11.13 22.66 6.38
N LEU A 4 -10.61 23.65 7.10
CA LEU A 4 -9.54 24.54 6.59
C LEU A 4 -8.19 23.82 6.50
N ILE A 5 -7.86 22.98 7.49
CA ILE A 5 -6.56 22.28 7.56
C ILE A 5 -6.45 21.19 6.48
N LYS A 6 -7.54 20.47 6.20
CA LYS A 6 -7.55 19.37 5.22
C LYS A 6 -7.31 19.85 3.79
N ASN A 7 -7.94 20.97 3.42
CA ASN A 7 -7.73 21.57 2.10
C ASN A 7 -6.37 22.24 1.97
N PHE A 8 -5.73 22.67 3.06
CA PHE A 8 -4.45 23.36 3.00
C PHE A 8 -3.32 22.44 2.50
N ILE A 9 -3.17 21.24 3.07
CA ILE A 9 -2.10 20.31 2.70
C ILE A 9 -2.21 19.90 1.23
N ILE A 10 -3.43 19.58 0.79
CA ILE A 10 -3.68 19.17 -0.58
C ILE A 10 -3.49 20.33 -1.58
N LYS A 11 -3.81 21.57 -1.17
CA LYS A 11 -3.55 22.78 -1.98
C LYS A 11 -2.07 23.08 -2.20
N VAL A 12 -1.17 22.54 -1.38
CA VAL A 12 0.29 22.62 -1.64
C VAL A 12 0.66 21.84 -2.90
N PHE A 13 -0.01 20.70 -3.14
CA PHE A 13 0.28 19.82 -4.27
C PHE A 13 -0.57 20.11 -5.51
N TYR A 14 -1.80 20.60 -5.33
CA TYR A 14 -2.70 20.92 -6.43
C TYR A 14 -3.36 22.28 -6.28
N SER A 15 -3.20 23.11 -7.31
CA SER A 15 -3.81 24.44 -7.36
C SER A 15 -5.33 24.41 -7.49
N ARG A 16 -5.87 23.36 -8.12
CA ARG A 16 -7.31 23.18 -8.34
C ARG A 16 -7.68 21.69 -8.29
N ILE A 17 -8.73 21.38 -7.54
CA ILE A 17 -9.29 20.03 -7.44
C ILE A 17 -10.80 20.11 -7.59
N SER A 18 -11.35 19.20 -8.39
CA SER A 18 -12.79 18.98 -8.50
C SER A 18 -13.09 17.53 -8.14
N TYR A 19 -14.20 17.32 -7.44
CA TYR A 19 -14.68 15.99 -7.05
C TYR A 19 -16.00 15.71 -7.76
N VAL A 20 -15.99 14.77 -8.70
CA VAL A 20 -17.16 14.40 -9.51
C VAL A 20 -17.75 13.08 -8.96
N GLY A 21 -19.06 12.88 -9.10
CA GLY A 21 -19.71 11.61 -8.77
C GLY A 21 -19.83 11.30 -7.28
N ARG A 22 -19.68 12.29 -6.39
CA ARG A 22 -19.75 12.09 -4.92
C ARG A 22 -21.10 11.54 -4.45
N HIS A 23 -22.16 11.78 -5.21
CA HIS A 23 -23.50 11.26 -4.95
C HIS A 23 -23.61 9.74 -5.13
N HIS A 24 -22.66 9.10 -5.84
CA HIS A 24 -22.61 7.64 -5.97
C HIS A 24 -22.10 6.94 -4.72
N ILE A 25 -21.60 7.67 -3.71
CA ILE A 25 -21.10 7.07 -2.48
C ILE A 25 -22.30 6.61 -1.64
N PRO A 26 -22.43 5.30 -1.33
CA PRO A 26 -23.56 4.80 -0.55
C PRO A 26 -23.67 5.48 0.82
N PRO A 27 -24.91 5.63 1.34
CA PRO A 27 -25.17 6.27 2.62
C PRO A 27 -24.55 5.49 3.79
N LYS A 28 -24.64 6.06 5.00
CA LYS A 28 -24.18 5.38 6.21
C LYS A 28 -24.98 4.09 6.45
N GLY A 29 -24.31 3.02 6.86
CA GLY A 29 -24.92 1.72 7.14
C GLY A 29 -24.49 0.63 6.16
N GLU A 30 -24.08 1.00 4.95
CA GLU A 30 -23.61 0.05 3.93
C GLU A 30 -22.08 -0.03 3.90
N ALA A 31 -21.52 -1.23 3.75
CA ALA A 31 -20.09 -1.43 3.59
C ALA A 31 -19.63 -0.92 2.21
N VAL A 32 -18.51 -0.18 2.18
CA VAL A 32 -17.96 0.39 0.94
C VAL A 32 -16.46 0.17 0.92
N ILE A 33 -15.97 -0.35 -0.19
CA ILE A 33 -14.55 -0.46 -0.50
C ILE A 33 -14.22 0.59 -1.56
N PHE A 34 -13.33 1.51 -1.23
CA PHE A 34 -12.81 2.46 -2.20
C PHE A 34 -11.57 1.87 -2.86
N VAL A 35 -11.59 1.80 -4.19
CA VAL A 35 -10.45 1.37 -5.00
C VAL A 35 -10.04 2.55 -5.88
N SER A 36 -8.77 2.90 -5.83
CA SER A 36 -8.20 4.02 -6.59
C SER A 36 -6.90 3.57 -7.24
N ASN A 37 -6.54 4.20 -8.35
CA ASN A 37 -5.16 4.22 -8.78
C ASN A 37 -4.28 4.88 -7.68
N HIS A 38 -3.01 4.48 -7.60
CA HIS A 38 -2.12 4.95 -6.53
C HIS A 38 -0.75 5.44 -7.06
N PRO A 39 -0.73 6.49 -7.91
CA PRO A 39 0.53 7.07 -8.36
C PRO A 39 1.30 7.79 -7.24
N ASN A 40 0.62 8.31 -6.22
CA ASN A 40 1.25 8.99 -5.08
C ASN A 40 0.79 8.44 -3.73
N GLN A 41 1.70 7.70 -3.09
CA GLN A 41 1.58 7.10 -1.75
C GLN A 41 0.84 7.94 -0.68
N PHE A 42 1.02 9.26 -0.66
CA PHE A 42 0.48 10.10 0.43
C PHE A 42 -0.65 11.03 -0.03
N VAL A 43 -0.47 11.64 -1.19
CA VAL A 43 -1.39 12.66 -1.69
C VAL A 43 -2.74 12.03 -2.10
N ASP A 44 -2.71 10.80 -2.63
CA ASP A 44 -3.93 10.08 -3.03
C ASP A 44 -4.84 9.82 -1.83
N GLY A 45 -4.27 9.39 -0.70
CA GLY A 45 -5.02 9.19 0.54
C GLY A 45 -5.65 10.48 1.05
N GLY A 46 -4.89 11.59 1.03
CA GLY A 46 -5.41 12.89 1.42
C GLY A 46 -6.54 13.40 0.51
N ASN A 47 -6.42 13.18 -0.80
CA ASN A 47 -7.48 13.49 -1.77
C ASN A 47 -8.75 12.70 -1.48
N ILE A 48 -8.66 11.40 -1.19
CA ILE A 48 -9.83 10.57 -0.85
C ILE A 48 -10.47 11.05 0.46
N ILE A 49 -9.69 11.40 1.49
CA ILE A 49 -10.20 11.97 2.75
C ILE A 49 -10.94 13.30 2.51
N ALA A 50 -10.43 14.13 1.60
CA ALA A 50 -11.08 15.39 1.23
C ALA A 50 -12.33 15.15 0.34
N ALA A 51 -12.31 14.09 -0.49
CA ALA A 51 -13.38 13.67 -1.39
C ALA A 51 -14.55 12.93 -0.70
N VAL A 52 -14.39 12.41 0.50
CA VAL A 52 -15.46 11.66 1.19
C VAL A 52 -15.71 12.24 2.58
N HIS A 53 -16.84 12.95 2.74
CA HIS A 53 -17.23 13.53 4.03
C HIS A 53 -18.34 12.75 4.75
N SER A 54 -19.10 11.93 4.02
CA SER A 54 -20.29 11.24 4.54
C SER A 54 -19.95 10.11 5.53
N ARG A 55 -18.69 9.64 5.55
CA ARG A 55 -18.24 8.50 6.34
C ARG A 55 -16.78 8.58 6.73
N LYS A 56 -16.39 7.86 7.79
CA LYS A 56 -14.99 7.68 8.17
C LYS A 56 -14.33 6.72 7.18
N ILE A 57 -13.14 7.07 6.71
CA ILE A 57 -12.31 6.24 5.82
C ILE A 57 -11.23 5.56 6.66
N ARG A 58 -10.91 4.31 6.32
CA ARG A 58 -9.77 3.57 6.85
C ARG A 58 -8.94 3.08 5.67
N PHE A 59 -7.64 3.30 5.72
CA PHE A 59 -6.72 2.88 4.67
C PHE A 59 -6.08 1.55 5.04
N ILE A 60 -5.85 0.69 4.05
CA ILE A 60 -5.00 -0.48 4.23
C ILE A 60 -3.56 -0.04 3.97
N THR A 61 -2.65 -0.37 4.88
CA THR A 61 -1.25 0.04 4.77
C THR A 61 -0.33 -1.12 5.16
N ALA A 62 0.78 -1.27 4.44
CA ALA A 62 1.77 -2.30 4.75
C ALA A 62 2.27 -2.14 6.20
N ALA A 63 2.25 -3.24 6.97
CA ALA A 63 2.67 -3.23 8.37
C ALA A 63 4.11 -2.73 8.54
N LYS A 64 4.99 -3.01 7.56
CA LYS A 64 6.34 -2.46 7.50
C LYS A 64 6.39 -0.93 7.55
N SER A 65 5.50 -0.24 6.84
CA SER A 65 5.41 1.23 6.87
C SER A 65 4.91 1.74 8.22
N MET A 66 4.04 0.96 8.88
CA MET A 66 3.47 1.29 10.18
C MET A 66 4.47 1.18 11.34
N ARG A 67 5.58 0.48 11.14
CA ARG A 67 6.69 0.38 12.11
C ARG A 67 7.68 1.56 12.03
N ARG A 68 7.55 2.45 11.04
CA ARG A 68 8.44 3.63 10.90
C ARG A 68 8.03 4.73 11.90
N PRO A 69 8.98 5.38 12.57
CA PRO A 69 8.73 6.25 13.73
C PRO A 69 7.89 7.50 13.44
N VAL A 70 7.86 7.97 12.18
CA VAL A 70 7.03 9.13 11.76
C VAL A 70 5.79 8.68 10.99
N ILE A 71 5.98 7.78 10.01
CA ILE A 71 4.89 7.35 9.12
C ILE A 71 3.84 6.55 9.89
N GLY A 72 4.25 5.68 10.82
CA GLY A 72 3.33 4.86 11.60
C GLY A 72 2.34 5.67 12.44
N PRO A 73 2.80 6.57 13.32
CA PRO A 73 1.91 7.42 14.11
C PRO A 73 0.98 8.29 13.24
N LEU A 74 1.51 8.88 12.16
CA LEU A 74 0.70 9.67 11.22
C LEU A 74 -0.38 8.82 10.55
N ALA A 75 -0.01 7.68 9.97
CA ALA A 75 -0.96 6.77 9.31
C ALA A 75 -2.04 6.26 10.28
N LYS A 76 -1.66 5.90 11.52
CA LYS A 76 -2.62 5.54 12.58
C LYS A 76 -3.61 6.67 12.88
N SER A 77 -3.14 7.93 12.94
CA SER A 77 -4.01 9.09 13.17
C SER A 77 -5.06 9.30 12.06
N PHE A 78 -4.74 8.88 10.82
CA PHE A 78 -5.65 8.89 9.67
C PHE A 78 -6.50 7.61 9.53
N GLY A 79 -6.42 6.69 10.49
CA GLY A 79 -7.25 5.47 10.51
C GLY A 79 -6.70 4.31 9.68
N ALA A 80 -5.39 4.28 9.41
CA ALA A 80 -4.75 3.18 8.70
C ALA A 80 -4.79 1.87 9.49
N VAL A 81 -5.03 0.78 8.78
CA VAL A 81 -5.07 -0.61 9.27
C VAL A 81 -3.83 -1.32 8.71
N PRO A 82 -2.93 -1.81 9.57
CA PRO A 82 -1.73 -2.53 9.14
C PRO A 82 -2.11 -3.89 8.55
N VAL A 83 -1.45 -4.28 7.46
CA VAL A 83 -1.52 -5.63 6.89
C VAL A 83 -0.11 -6.16 6.70
N GLU A 84 0.17 -7.32 7.28
CA GLU A 84 1.39 -8.07 7.02
C GLU A 84 1.32 -8.68 5.62
N ARG A 85 2.38 -8.51 4.84
CA ARG A 85 2.51 -9.12 3.51
C ARG A 85 3.62 -10.16 3.57
N SER A 86 3.49 -11.24 2.82
CA SER A 86 4.55 -12.27 2.71
C SER A 86 5.91 -11.65 2.36
N GLN A 87 5.93 -10.66 1.46
CA GLN A 87 7.13 -9.90 1.08
C GLN A 87 7.74 -9.08 2.23
N ASP A 88 6.96 -8.68 3.23
CA ASP A 88 7.45 -7.92 4.39
C ASP A 88 8.08 -8.84 5.45
N LEU A 89 7.78 -10.13 5.41
CA LEU A 89 8.30 -11.18 6.29
C LEU A 89 9.48 -11.95 5.68
N ALA A 90 9.72 -11.79 4.38
CA ALA A 90 10.83 -12.43 3.68
C ALA A 90 12.17 -11.98 4.28
N TYR A 91 13.01 -12.96 4.60
CA TYR A 91 14.38 -12.80 5.08
C TYR A 91 15.36 -13.45 4.12
N GLU A 92 16.62 -13.02 4.14
CA GLU A 92 17.68 -13.70 3.39
C GLU A 92 17.95 -15.06 4.06
N GLY A 93 17.59 -16.14 3.35
CA GLY A 93 17.90 -17.50 3.78
C GLY A 93 19.36 -17.84 3.53
N ASN A 94 19.96 -18.65 4.40
CA ASN A 94 21.29 -19.21 4.17
C ASN A 94 21.19 -20.39 3.22
N GLY A 95 21.46 -20.20 1.93
CA GLY A 95 21.43 -21.29 0.95
C GLY A 95 21.99 -20.90 -0.41
N THR A 96 22.43 -21.89 -1.19
CA THR A 96 22.99 -21.67 -2.52
C THR A 96 21.96 -22.01 -3.59
N ILE A 97 21.65 -21.04 -4.45
CA ILE A 97 20.82 -21.23 -5.64
C ILE A 97 21.77 -21.37 -6.84
N THR A 98 21.71 -22.50 -7.52
CA THR A 98 22.47 -22.75 -8.75
C THR A 98 21.49 -22.91 -9.91
N THR A 99 21.58 -22.04 -10.90
CA THR A 99 20.79 -22.12 -12.13
C THR A 99 21.59 -22.80 -13.24
N SER A 100 20.99 -23.79 -13.89
CA SER A 100 21.55 -24.46 -15.08
C SER A 100 20.47 -24.53 -16.16
N THR A 101 20.81 -24.29 -17.42
CA THR A 101 19.86 -24.42 -18.53
C THR A 101 19.95 -25.83 -19.10
N ASP A 102 18.81 -26.50 -19.25
CA ASP A 102 18.73 -27.81 -19.91
C ASP A 102 18.89 -27.66 -21.44
N SER A 103 19.15 -28.79 -22.09
CA SER A 103 19.34 -28.91 -23.53
C SER A 103 18.12 -28.43 -24.34
N ASP A 104 16.93 -28.44 -23.73
CA ASP A 104 15.67 -27.93 -24.30
C ASP A 104 15.41 -26.44 -24.00
N GLY A 105 16.39 -25.70 -23.47
CA GLY A 105 16.27 -24.27 -23.14
C GLY A 105 15.50 -23.97 -21.85
N LYS A 106 15.21 -24.98 -21.03
CA LYS A 106 14.53 -24.83 -19.74
C LYS A 106 15.51 -24.44 -18.63
N THR A 107 15.20 -23.40 -17.87
CA THR A 107 15.99 -23.04 -16.68
C THR A 107 15.68 -23.99 -15.52
N ILE A 108 16.68 -24.77 -15.10
CA ILE A 108 16.65 -25.61 -13.91
C ILE A 108 17.24 -24.80 -12.74
N VAL A 109 16.48 -24.67 -11.66
CA VAL A 109 16.93 -24.04 -10.41
C VAL A 109 17.20 -25.14 -9.39
N LYS A 110 18.47 -25.37 -9.06
CA LYS A 110 18.87 -26.24 -7.94
C LYS A 110 19.08 -25.40 -6.69
N VAL A 111 18.56 -25.89 -5.57
CA VAL A 111 18.66 -25.22 -4.27
C VAL A 111 19.32 -26.20 -3.31
N ALA A 112 20.48 -25.84 -2.75
CA ALA A 112 21.26 -26.69 -1.85
C ALA A 112 21.41 -26.02 -0.47
N GLY A 113 20.85 -26.69 0.56
CA GLY A 113 20.90 -26.29 1.98
C GLY A 113 20.12 -25.00 2.30
N GLY A 114 19.48 -24.93 3.47
CA GLY A 114 18.84 -23.71 3.98
C GLY A 114 17.34 -23.79 4.23
N SER A 115 16.83 -22.85 5.04
CA SER A 115 15.41 -22.54 5.19
C SER A 115 15.08 -21.38 4.25
N PHE A 116 14.16 -21.59 3.31
CA PHE A 116 13.77 -20.59 2.31
C PHE A 116 12.29 -20.26 2.47
N ASP A 117 11.97 -19.01 2.81
CA ASP A 117 10.59 -18.57 3.07
C ASP A 117 10.07 -17.49 2.11
N GLY A 118 10.82 -17.15 1.04
CA GLY A 118 10.31 -16.12 0.15
C GLY A 118 11.13 -15.78 -1.08
N LEU A 119 10.42 -15.22 -2.05
CA LEU A 119 10.93 -14.73 -3.33
C LEU A 119 12.15 -13.83 -3.15
N VAL A 120 13.23 -14.18 -3.85
CA VAL A 120 14.43 -13.35 -3.94
C VAL A 120 14.02 -11.95 -4.44
N LYS A 121 14.50 -10.93 -3.75
CA LYS A 121 14.26 -9.51 -4.05
C LYS A 121 14.63 -9.22 -5.52
N GLY A 122 13.63 -9.04 -6.37
CA GLY A 122 13.83 -8.86 -7.82
C GLY A 122 13.06 -9.85 -8.71
N THR A 123 12.49 -10.92 -8.14
CA THR A 123 11.65 -11.87 -8.87
C THR A 123 10.24 -11.28 -9.01
N LYS A 124 9.94 -10.68 -10.17
CA LYS A 124 8.55 -10.41 -10.57
C LYS A 124 7.97 -11.70 -11.14
N LEU A 125 6.83 -12.13 -10.60
CA LEU A 125 5.94 -13.08 -11.30
C LEU A 125 5.32 -12.38 -12.51
#